data_AF-A0A538RJ21-F1
#
_entry.id   AF-A0A538RJ21-F1
#
_cell.length_a   1.000
_cell.length_b   1.000
_cell.length_c   1.000
_cell.angle_alpha   90.00
_cell.angle_beta   90.00
_cell.angle_gamma   90.00
#
_symmetry.space_group_name_H-M   'P 1'
#
loop_
_entity.id
_entity.type
_entity.pdbx_description
1 polymer ?
#
loop_
_entity_poly.entity_id
_entity_poly.type
_entity_poly.pdbx_seq_one_letter_code
_entity_poly.pdbx_strand_id
1 'polypeptide(L)'
;MFAQTQAPGHIEITETLVRLYVFLTQYLDRCLDEAARKSYPDEELHAHLSTTRATMADILAVNPVVKSKVEKECKDVLALGAAILKGGHERASAMEPMQAQRAILRNKTIALSDLLAVFRAL
;
A
#
# COMPACT_ATOMS: atom_id res chain seq x y z
N MET A 1 24.83 -14.71 23.47
CA MET A 1 24.40 -14.47 22.09
C MET A 1 22.89 -14.65 22.07
N PHE A 2 22.15 -13.55 21.94
CA PHE A 2 20.69 -13.63 21.89
C PHE A 2 20.29 -14.26 20.57
N ALA A 3 19.58 -15.39 20.63
CA ALA A 3 18.93 -15.97 19.47
C ALA A 3 17.99 -14.90 18.91
N GLN A 4 18.31 -14.38 17.73
CA GLN A 4 17.33 -13.64 16.96
C GLN A 4 16.25 -14.66 16.61
N THR A 5 15.14 -14.62 17.33
CA THR A 5 13.90 -15.27 16.92
C THR A 5 13.50 -14.61 15.61
N GLN A 6 13.95 -15.20 14.50
CA GLN A 6 13.48 -14.84 13.18
C GLN A 6 11.97 -15.03 13.25
N ALA A 7 11.20 -13.93 13.17
CA ALA A 7 9.76 -14.06 13.04
C ALA A 7 9.53 -15.03 11.87
N PRO A 8 8.69 -16.07 12.03
CA PRO A 8 8.51 -17.05 10.97
C PRO A 8 8.12 -16.28 9.69
N GLY A 9 8.81 -16.53 8.58
CA GLY A 9 8.86 -15.58 7.44
C GLY A 9 7.49 -15.10 6.95
N HIS A 10 6.41 -15.87 7.16
CA HIS A 10 5.05 -15.44 6.89
C HIS A 10 4.58 -14.21 7.70
N ILE A 11 5.04 -14.01 8.94
CA ILE A 11 4.77 -12.82 9.77
C ILE A 11 5.39 -11.59 9.11
N GLU A 12 6.68 -11.62 8.79
CA GLU A 12 7.39 -10.50 8.16
C GLU A 12 6.80 -10.14 6.79
N ILE A 13 6.45 -11.15 5.98
CA ILE A 13 5.78 -10.96 4.69
C ILE A 13 4.42 -10.28 4.89
N THR A 14 3.61 -10.78 5.83
CA THR A 14 2.28 -10.25 6.10
C THR A 14 2.36 -8.82 6.65
N GLU A 15 3.28 -8.54 7.57
CA GLU A 15 3.55 -7.19 8.09
C GLU A 15 3.93 -6.21 6.99
N THR A 16 4.80 -6.64 6.07
CA THR A 16 5.25 -5.78 4.98
C THR A 16 4.11 -5.54 3.97
N LEU A 17 3.23 -6.52 3.73
CA LEU A 17 2.02 -6.32 2.92
C LEU A 17 1.02 -5.37 3.60
N VAL A 18 0.79 -5.51 4.90
CA VAL A 18 -0.05 -4.59 5.67
C VAL A 18 0.50 -3.17 5.56
N ARG A 19 1.80 -2.99 5.80
CA ARG A 19 2.48 -1.69 5.69
C ARG A 19 2.32 -1.09 4.29
N LEU A 20 2.48 -1.90 3.24
CA LEU A 20 2.30 -1.47 1.86
C LEU A 20 0.88 -0.92 1.62
N TYR A 21 -0.16 -1.68 2.00
CA TYR A 21 -1.54 -1.26 1.78
C TYR A 21 -1.97 -0.07 2.64
N VAL A 22 -1.41 0.06 3.86
CA VAL A 22 -1.57 1.27 4.69
C VAL A 22 -1.02 2.49 3.97
N PHE A 23 0.22 2.43 3.46
CA PHE A 23 0.81 3.57 2.74
C PHE A 23 0.08 3.90 1.43
N LEU A 24 -0.38 2.89 0.70
CA LEU A 24 -1.22 3.11 -0.49
C LEU A 24 -2.54 3.80 -0.13
N THR A 25 -3.18 3.41 0.96
CA THR A 25 -4.41 4.05 1.44
C THR A 25 -4.16 5.50 1.87
N GLN A 26 -3.09 5.76 2.63
CA GLN A 26 -2.69 7.11 3.04
C GLN A 26 -2.38 8.00 1.84
N TYR A 27 -1.74 7.46 0.80
CA TYR A 27 -1.51 8.17 -0.45
C TYR A 27 -2.82 8.60 -1.12
N LEU A 28 -3.79 7.68 -1.24
CA LEU A 28 -5.10 8.02 -1.83
C LEU A 28 -5.86 9.06 -0.98
N ASP A 29 -5.87 8.90 0.33
CA ASP A 29 -6.57 9.80 1.25
C ASP A 29 -6.03 11.24 1.14
N ARG A 30 -4.70 11.39 1.05
CA ARG A 30 -4.06 12.69 0.85
C ARG A 30 -4.33 13.29 -0.52
N CYS A 31 -4.47 12.49 -1.57
CA CYS A 31 -4.85 13.00 -2.89
C CYS A 31 -6.26 13.59 -2.89
N LEU A 32 -7.16 13.05 -2.06
CA LEU A 32 -8.55 13.52 -1.94
C LEU A 32 -8.68 14.77 -1.07
N ASP A 33 -7.90 14.85 0.02
CA ASP A 33 -7.97 15.94 0.99
C ASP A 33 -7.35 17.23 0.44
N GLU A 34 -8.16 18.29 0.31
CA GLU A 34 -7.72 19.61 -0.18
C GLU A 34 -6.73 20.30 0.78
N ALA A 35 -6.86 20.06 2.09
CA ALA A 35 -5.98 20.63 3.11
C ALA A 35 -4.65 19.87 3.15
N ALA A 36 -4.68 18.53 3.09
CA ALA A 36 -3.46 17.71 3.00
C ALA A 36 -2.70 17.92 1.68
N ARG A 37 -3.40 18.29 0.59
CA ARG A 37 -2.77 18.70 -0.68
C ARG A 37 -1.92 19.96 -0.57
N LYS A 38 -2.24 20.88 0.36
CA LYS A 38 -1.44 22.11 0.55
C LYS A 38 -0.09 21.85 1.23
N SER A 39 0.00 20.78 2.03
CA SER A 39 1.25 20.29 2.63
C SER A 39 1.97 19.27 1.75
N TYR A 40 1.52 19.07 0.52
CA TYR A 40 2.20 18.24 -0.46
C TYR A 40 3.37 19.02 -1.07
N PRO A 41 4.57 18.43 -1.19
CA PRO A 41 4.88 17.01 -1.18
C PRO A 41 5.13 16.46 0.23
N ASP A 42 4.46 15.37 0.58
CA ASP A 42 4.83 14.59 1.76
C ASP A 42 5.90 13.57 1.34
N GLU A 43 7.14 14.07 1.26
CA GLU A 43 8.31 13.32 0.79
C GLU A 43 8.55 12.05 1.64
N GLU A 44 8.22 12.11 2.93
CA GLU A 44 8.37 10.99 3.86
C GLU A 44 7.43 9.82 3.51
N LEU A 45 6.15 10.07 3.23
CA LEU A 45 5.24 9.03 2.76
C LEU A 45 5.70 8.42 1.43
N HIS A 46 6.15 9.25 0.49
CA HIS A 46 6.65 8.75 -0.79
C HIS A 46 7.90 7.88 -0.63
N ALA A 47 8.83 8.29 0.23
CA ALA A 47 10.02 7.52 0.56
C ALA A 47 9.66 6.17 1.22
N HIS A 48 8.75 6.18 2.20
CA HIS A 48 8.29 4.97 2.86
C HIS A 48 7.52 4.03 1.93
N LEU A 49 6.65 4.58 1.07
CA LEU A 49 5.93 3.79 0.07
C LEU A 49 6.88 3.17 -0.95
N SER A 50 7.84 3.93 -1.47
CA SER A 50 8.83 3.42 -2.42
C SER A 50 9.68 2.32 -1.81
N THR A 51 10.18 2.54 -0.58
CA THR A 51 10.98 1.55 0.15
C THR A 51 10.18 0.27 0.39
N THR A 52 8.96 0.39 0.90
CA THR A 52 8.10 -0.76 1.19
C THR A 52 7.74 -1.54 -0.08
N ARG A 53 7.51 -0.85 -1.20
CA ARG A 53 7.28 -1.48 -2.51
C ARG A 53 8.49 -2.27 -2.99
N ALA A 54 9.69 -1.71 -2.87
CA ALA A 54 10.93 -2.39 -3.24
C ALA A 54 11.15 -3.65 -2.38
N THR A 55 11.05 -3.52 -1.05
CA THR A 55 11.16 -4.66 -0.12
C THR A 55 10.15 -5.76 -0.44
N MET A 56 8.89 -5.40 -0.72
CA MET A 56 7.86 -6.39 -1.09
C MET A 56 8.15 -7.05 -2.44
N ALA A 57 8.66 -6.29 -3.42
CA ALA A 57 9.04 -6.83 -4.73
C ALA A 57 10.21 -7.83 -4.64
N ASP A 58 11.13 -7.62 -3.70
CA ASP A 58 12.24 -8.54 -3.42
C ASP A 58 11.75 -9.81 -2.71
N ILE A 59 10.93 -9.65 -1.67
CA ILE A 59 10.27 -10.77 -0.97
C ILE A 59 9.50 -11.66 -1.95
N LEU A 60 8.74 -11.06 -2.86
CA LEU A 60 7.91 -11.78 -3.82
C LEU A 60 8.66 -12.25 -5.06
N ALA A 61 9.98 -12.05 -5.17
CA ALA A 61 10.76 -12.48 -6.33
C ALA A 61 10.66 -14.00 -6.58
N VAL A 62 10.46 -14.79 -5.51
CA VAL A 62 10.25 -16.24 -5.58
C VAL A 62 8.86 -16.64 -6.10
N ASN A 63 7.91 -15.71 -6.19
CA ASN A 63 6.57 -15.92 -6.73
C ASN A 63 6.21 -14.79 -7.73
N PRO A 64 6.63 -14.91 -9.00
CA PRO A 64 6.49 -13.85 -10.00
C PRO A 64 5.03 -13.50 -10.31
N VAL A 65 4.11 -14.45 -10.14
CA VAL A 65 2.67 -14.24 -10.34
C VAL A 65 2.11 -13.30 -9.27
N VAL A 66 2.43 -13.54 -8.00
CA VAL A 66 1.98 -12.68 -6.89
C VAL A 66 2.69 -11.33 -6.95
N LYS A 67 3.99 -11.30 -7.24
CA LYS A 67 4.75 -10.08 -7.47
C LYS A 67 4.09 -9.17 -8.51
N SER A 68 3.80 -9.72 -9.70
CA SER A 68 3.18 -8.96 -10.80
C SER A 68 1.81 -8.40 -10.41
N LYS A 69 1.03 -9.13 -9.62
CA LYS A 69 -0.28 -8.65 -9.12
C LYS A 69 -0.12 -7.47 -8.17
N VAL A 70 0.79 -7.56 -7.21
CA VAL A 70 1.04 -6.48 -6.23
C VAL A 70 1.63 -5.24 -6.93
N GLU A 71 2.57 -5.42 -7.86
CA GLU A 71 3.15 -4.31 -8.63
C GLU A 71 2.12 -3.60 -9.49
N LYS A 72 1.24 -4.35 -10.16
CA LYS A 72 0.13 -3.79 -10.93
C LYS A 72 -0.81 -2.99 -10.04
N GLU A 73 -1.22 -3.54 -8.90
CA GLU A 73 -2.09 -2.83 -7.95
C GLU A 73 -1.44 -1.54 -7.45
N CYS A 74 -0.15 -1.56 -7.09
CA CYS A 74 0.58 -0.35 -6.71
C CYS A 74 0.58 0.69 -7.85
N LYS A 75 0.82 0.25 -9.09
CA LYS A 75 0.84 1.14 -10.26
C LYS A 75 -0.53 1.77 -10.50
N ASP A 76 -1.59 0.98 -10.43
CA ASP A 76 -2.97 1.44 -10.64
C ASP A 76 -3.37 2.47 -9.58
N VAL A 77 -3.06 2.21 -8.30
CA VAL A 77 -3.31 3.15 -7.19
C VAL A 77 -2.54 4.46 -7.37
N LEU A 78 -1.25 4.40 -7.72
CA LEU A 78 -0.42 5.58 -7.94
C LEU A 78 -0.94 6.43 -9.11
N ALA A 79 -1.37 5.78 -10.20
CA ALA A 79 -1.95 6.43 -11.37
C ALA A 79 -3.26 7.14 -11.03
N LEU A 80 -4.13 6.54 -10.21
CA LEU A 80 -5.36 7.17 -9.73
C LEU A 80 -5.06 8.45 -8.92
N GLY A 81 -4.12 8.39 -7.97
CA GLY A 81 -3.73 9.58 -7.22
C GLY A 81 -3.18 10.69 -8.13
N ALA A 82 -2.34 10.35 -9.11
CA ALA A 82 -1.82 11.32 -10.07
C ALA A 82 -2.93 11.98 -10.91
N ALA A 83 -3.93 11.20 -11.37
CA ALA A 83 -5.08 11.72 -12.11
C ALA A 83 -5.94 12.68 -11.26
N ILE A 84 -6.15 12.36 -9.98
CA ILE A 84 -6.86 13.24 -9.04
C ILE A 84 -6.10 14.56 -8.84
N LEU A 85 -4.78 14.49 -8.65
CA LEU A 85 -3.92 15.66 -8.45
C LEU A 85 -3.84 16.56 -9.68
N LYS A 86 -3.86 15.98 -10.89
CA LYS A 86 -3.85 16.73 -12.15
C LYS A 86 -5.13 17.53 -12.39
N GLY A 87 -6.24 17.14 -11.78
CA GLY A 87 -7.50 17.89 -11.79
C GLY A 87 -8.30 17.75 -13.09
N GLY A 88 -9.28 18.63 -13.29
CA GLY A 88 -10.09 18.68 -14.51
C GLY A 88 -10.88 17.41 -14.80
N HIS A 89 -10.98 17.04 -16.08
CA HIS A 89 -11.72 15.85 -16.54
C HIS A 89 -11.14 14.54 -15.99
N GLU A 90 -9.81 14.47 -15.81
CA GLU A 90 -9.12 13.29 -15.27
C GLU A 90 -9.48 13.04 -13.80
N ARG A 91 -9.67 14.11 -13.01
CA ARG A 91 -10.18 13.98 -11.65
C ARG A 91 -11.58 13.37 -11.65
N ALA A 92 -12.49 13.88 -12.49
CA ALA A 92 -13.87 13.41 -12.53
C ALA A 92 -13.96 11.92 -12.91
N SER A 93 -13.18 11.46 -13.88
CA SER A 93 -13.16 10.05 -14.29
C SER A 93 -12.45 9.13 -13.30
N ALA A 94 -11.53 9.66 -12.48
CA ALA A 94 -10.80 8.88 -11.48
C ALA A 94 -11.52 8.76 -10.13
N MET A 95 -12.52 9.58 -9.81
CA MET A 95 -13.17 9.60 -8.48
C MET A 95 -13.85 8.28 -8.09
N GLU A 96 -14.64 7.67 -8.98
CA GLU A 96 -15.29 6.38 -8.69
C GLU A 96 -14.25 5.24 -8.56
N PRO A 97 -13.32 5.05 -9.52
CA PRO A 97 -12.23 4.07 -9.37
C PRO A 97 -11.40 4.26 -8.10
N MET A 98 -11.16 5.51 -7.69
CA MET A 98 -10.46 5.86 -6.45
C MET A 98 -11.20 5.35 -5.21
N GLN A 99 -12.50 5.59 -5.10
CA GLN A 99 -13.30 5.11 -3.97
C GLN A 99 -13.35 3.57 -3.93
N ALA A 100 -13.50 2.93 -5.09
CA ALA A 100 -13.46 1.48 -5.21
C ALA A 100 -12.11 0.91 -4.74
N GLN A 101 -11.00 1.48 -5.20
CA GLN A 101 -9.66 1.04 -4.76
C GLN A 101 -9.42 1.27 -3.28
N ARG A 102 -9.86 2.40 -2.73
CA ARG A 102 -9.77 2.66 -1.29
C ARG A 102 -10.50 1.60 -0.47
N ALA A 103 -11.69 1.18 -0.90
CA ALA A 103 -12.44 0.12 -0.24
C ALA A 103 -11.71 -1.23 -0.32
N ILE A 104 -11.14 -1.57 -1.49
CA ILE A 104 -10.35 -2.79 -1.68
C ILE A 104 -9.13 -2.82 -0.75
N LEU A 105 -8.34 -1.73 -0.74
CA LEU A 105 -7.15 -1.63 0.10
C LEU A 105 -7.49 -1.72 1.60
N ARG A 106 -8.58 -1.08 2.02
CA ARG A 106 -9.06 -1.16 3.41
C ARG A 106 -9.44 -2.59 3.80
N ASN A 107 -10.21 -3.27 2.95
CA ASN A 107 -10.63 -4.65 3.20
C ASN A 107 -9.41 -5.59 3.28
N LYS A 108 -8.44 -5.46 2.37
CA LYS A 108 -7.19 -6.23 2.40
C LYS A 108 -6.38 -5.96 3.67
N THR A 109 -6.27 -4.70 4.07
CA THR A 109 -5.54 -4.30 5.27
C THR A 109 -6.15 -4.91 6.53
N ILE A 110 -7.49 -4.88 6.66
CA ILE A 110 -8.20 -5.49 7.79
C ILE A 110 -7.93 -7.01 7.81
N ALA A 111 -8.18 -7.70 6.70
CA ALA A 111 -8.01 -9.15 6.63
C ALA A 111 -6.57 -9.61 6.94
N LEU A 112 -5.56 -8.88 6.45
CA LEU A 112 -4.16 -9.20 6.73
C LEU A 112 -3.75 -8.83 8.16
N SER A 113 -4.33 -7.79 8.75
CA SER A 113 -4.09 -7.43 10.16
C SER A 113 -4.68 -8.48 11.10
N ASP A 114 -5.88 -8.98 10.81
CA ASP A 114 -6.50 -10.08 11.55
C ASP A 114 -5.66 -11.36 11.42
N LEU A 115 -5.22 -11.70 10.21
CA LEU A 115 -4.35 -12.85 9.97
C LEU A 115 -3.00 -12.72 10.71
N LEU A 116 -2.42 -11.52 10.70
CA LEU A 116 -1.19 -11.24 11.43
C LEU A 116 -1.36 -11.40 12.94
N ALA A 117 -2.52 -11.00 13.48
CA ALA A 117 -2.84 -11.23 14.89
C ALA A 117 -2.93 -12.73 15.21
N VAL A 118 -3.52 -13.54 14.31
CA VAL A 118 -3.54 -15.01 14.45
C VAL A 118 -2.12 -15.58 14.43
N PHE A 119 -1.27 -15.18 13.48
CA PHE A 119 0.11 -15.68 13.41
C PHE A 119 0.95 -15.33 14.63
N ARG A 120 0.70 -14.18 15.26
CA ARG A 120 1.40 -13.75 16.49
C ARG A 120 0.89 -14.43 17.75
N ALA A 121 -0.27 -15.06 17.70
CA ALA A 121 -0.85 -15.80 18.82
C ALA A 121 -0.37 -17.26 18.90
N LEU A 122 0.35 -17.72 17.87
CA LEU A 122 0.98 -19.05 17.78
C LEU A 122 2.45 -18.99 18.25
#